data_AF-S7SWW3-F1
#
_entry.id   AF-S7SWW3-F1
#
_cell.length_a   1.000
_cell.length_b   1.000
_cell.length_c   1.000
_cell.angle_alpha   90.00
_cell.angle_beta   90.00
_cell.angle_gamma   90.00
#
_symmetry.space_group_name_H-M   'P 1'
#
loop_
_entity.id
_entity.type
_entity.pdbx_description
1 polymer ?
#
loop_
_entity_poly.entity_id
_entity_poly.type
_entity_poly.pdbx_seq_one_letter_code
_entity_poly.pdbx_strand_id
1 'polypeptide(L)' 'MNIFKDSNRMKFVSLVLSLIGLLLMVNSPELGSRLASSWVRSMGGSVDSQEYLQMLKEYISTYKTAGGIFCL' A
#
# COMPACT_ATOMS: atom_id res chain seq x y z
N MET A 1 17.31 12.39 21.96
CA MET A 1 16.45 11.56 22.85
C MET A 1 16.35 10.17 22.23
N ASN A 2 16.91 9.14 22.87
CA ASN A 2 17.07 7.81 22.24
C ASN A 2 15.76 7.02 22.37
N ILE A 3 14.97 6.99 21.29
CA ILE A 3 13.63 6.38 21.24
C ILE A 3 13.66 4.87 21.59
N PHE A 4 14.79 4.22 21.36
CA PHE A 4 15.03 2.81 21.61
C PHE A 4 15.24 2.44 23.09
N LYS A 5 15.40 3.43 23.99
CA LYS A 5 15.66 3.18 25.43
C LYS A 5 14.37 3.00 26.25
N ASP A 6 13.23 3.45 25.72
CA ASP A 6 11.94 3.46 26.42
C ASP A 6 11.00 2.41 25.84
N SER A 7 10.72 1.35 26.62
CA SER A 7 9.81 0.26 26.22
C SER A 7 8.42 0.76 25.80
N ASN A 8 7.90 1.78 26.49
CA ASN A 8 6.59 2.35 26.19
C ASN A 8 6.56 3.11 24.85
N ARG A 9 7.68 3.77 24.48
CA ARG A 9 7.80 4.48 23.19
C ARG A 9 7.90 3.50 22.02
N MET A 10 8.61 2.39 22.19
CA MET A 10 8.72 1.34 21.16
C MET A 10 7.35 0.71 20.86
N LYS A 11 6.55 0.43 21.89
CA LYS A 11 5.16 -0.05 21.72
C LYS A 11 4.29 0.95 20.96
N PHE A 12 4.42 2.24 21.27
CA PHE A 12 3.69 3.28 20.57
C PHE A 12 4.09 3.37 19.08
N VAL A 13 5.39 3.30 18.77
CA VAL A 13 5.87 3.30 17.39
C VAL A 13 5.35 2.08 16.62
N SER A 14 5.39 0.89 17.23
CA SER A 14 4.84 -0.34 16.63
C SER A 14 3.33 -0.22 16.38
N LEU A 15 2.56 0.37 17.31
CA LEU A 15 1.14 0.61 17.13
C LEU A 15 0.87 1.55 15.94
N VAL A 16 1.64 2.64 15.82
CA VAL A 16 1.51 3.58 14.69
C VAL A 16 1.84 2.90 13.37
N LEU A 17 2.92 2.13 13.30
CA LEU A 17 3.30 1.39 12.08
C LEU A 17 2.22 0.37 11.69
N SER A 18 1.67 -0.37 12.66
CA SER A 18 0.59 -1.32 12.41
C SER A 18 -0.68 -0.65 11.89
N LEU A 19 -1.04 0.54 12.42
CA LEU A 19 -2.17 1.33 11.91
C LEU A 19 -1.93 1.78 10.45
N ILE A 20 -0.71 2.22 10.13
CA ILE A 20 -0.34 2.59 8.75
C ILE A 20 -0.43 1.37 7.84
N GLY A 21 0.07 0.21 8.29
CA GLY A 21 -0.02 -1.04 7.56
C GLY A 21 -1.45 -1.45 7.27
N LEU A 22 -2.33 -1.38 8.26
CA LEU A 22 -3.75 -1.67 8.13
C LEU A 22 -4.43 -0.71 7.14
N LEU A 23 -4.13 0.59 7.23
CA LEU A 23 -4.68 1.59 6.30
C LEU A 23 -4.26 1.32 4.85
N LEU A 24 -3.01 0.94 4.62
CA LEU A 24 -2.52 0.54 3.29
C LEU A 24 -3.25 -0.69 2.75
N MET A 25 -3.48 -1.70 3.59
CA MET A 25 -4.17 -2.92 3.18
C MET A 25 -5.65 -2.66 2.85
N VAL A 26 -6.36 -1.91 3.69
CA VAL A 26 -7.79 -1.60 3.50
C VAL A 26 -8.02 -0.72 2.28
N ASN A 27 -7.17 0.30 2.07
CA ASN A 27 -7.28 1.22 0.94
C ASN A 27 -6.57 0.71 -0.33
N SER A 28 -5.97 -0.49 -0.30
CA SER A 28 -5.25 -1.07 -1.44
C SER A 28 -6.05 -1.11 -2.75
N PRO A 29 -7.38 -1.38 -2.78
CA PRO A 29 -8.17 -1.35 -4.02
C PRO A 29 -8.23 0.04 -4.64
N GLU A 30 -8.44 1.07 -3.82
CA GLU A 30 -8.54 2.45 -4.29
C GLU A 30 -7.18 2.97 -4.75
N LEU A 31 -6.13 2.75 -3.96
CA LEU A 31 -4.76 3.15 -4.30
C LEU A 31 -4.28 2.43 -5.58
N GLY A 32 -4.56 1.14 -5.70
CA GLY A 32 -4.26 0.35 -6.89
C GLY A 32 -5.02 0.85 -8.13
N SER A 33 -6.30 1.20 -7.98
CA SER A 33 -7.11 1.77 -9.07
C SER A 33 -6.59 3.13 -9.56
N ARG A 34 -6.16 4.00 -8.63
CA ARG A 34 -5.55 5.30 -8.96
C ARG A 34 -4.24 5.11 -9.73
N LEU A 35 -3.36 4.20 -9.30
CA LEU A 35 -2.12 3.89 -10.00
C LEU A 35 -2.38 3.25 -11.37
N ALA A 36 -3.27 2.27 -11.46
CA ALA A 36 -3.65 1.65 -12.72
C ALA A 36 -4.19 2.69 -13.70
N SER A 37 -5.06 3.59 -13.26
CA SER A 37 -5.58 4.69 -14.09
C SER A 37 -4.48 5.66 -14.54
N SER A 38 -3.53 5.99 -13.66
CA SER A 38 -2.38 6.83 -14.02
C SER A 38 -1.48 6.14 -15.04
N TRP A 39 -1.26 4.83 -14.89
CA TRP A 39 -0.51 4.02 -15.83
C TRP A 39 -1.20 3.97 -17.21
N VAL A 40 -2.52 3.75 -17.28
CA VAL A 40 -3.27 3.81 -18.55
C VAL A 40 -3.11 5.16 -19.24
N ARG A 41 -3.15 6.27 -18.49
CA ARG A 41 -2.90 7.61 -19.06
C ARG A 41 -1.49 7.73 -19.63
N SER A 42 -0.48 7.15 -18.97
CA SER A 42 0.89 7.13 -19.48
C SER A 42 1.06 6.26 -20.74
N MET A 43 0.19 5.27 -20.94
CA MET A 43 0.16 4.39 -22.11
C MET A 43 -0.61 4.98 -23.31
N GLY A 44 -1.10 6.23 -23.21
CA GLY A 44 -1.88 6.87 -24.28
C GLY A 44 -3.40 6.86 -24.07
N GLY A 45 -3.87 6.45 -22.90
CA GLY A 45 -5.27 6.59 -22.47
C GLY A 45 -6.19 5.41 -22.81
N SER A 46 -5.70 4.40 -23.50
CA SER A 46 -6.43 3.16 -23.79
C SER A 46 -5.48 1.97 -23.70
N VAL A 47 -5.93 0.90 -23.06
CA VAL A 47 -5.23 -0.38 -22.92
C VAL A 47 -6.27 -1.49 -23.02
N ASP A 48 -5.81 -2.72 -23.30
CA ASP A 48 -6.71 -3.87 -23.24
C ASP A 48 -7.23 -4.11 -21.81
N SER A 49 -8.46 -4.62 -21.73
CA SER A 49 -9.13 -4.89 -20.46
C SER A 49 -8.40 -5.92 -19.59
N GLN A 50 -7.78 -6.94 -20.20
CA GLN A 50 -7.01 -7.95 -19.48
C GLN A 50 -5.72 -7.35 -18.93
N GLU A 51 -5.04 -6.53 -19.72
CA GLU A 51 -3.81 -5.83 -19.32
C GLU A 51 -4.08 -4.87 -18.15
N TYR A 52 -5.18 -4.11 -18.23
CA TYR A 52 -5.63 -3.26 -17.13
C TYR A 52 -5.89 -4.06 -15.84
N LEU A 53 -6.61 -5.18 -15.94
CA LEU A 53 -6.94 -6.00 -14.77
C LEU A 53 -5.70 -6.66 -14.15
N GLN A 54 -4.72 -7.03 -14.97
CA GLN A 54 -3.44 -7.54 -14.49
C GLN A 54 -2.70 -6.46 -13.69
N MET A 55 -2.49 -5.28 -14.28
CA MET A 55 -1.79 -4.17 -13.62
C MET A 55 -2.52 -3.72 -12.34
N LEU A 56 -3.85 -3.67 -12.37
CA LEU A 56 -4.65 -3.36 -11.18
C LEU A 56 -4.39 -4.37 -10.06
N LYS A 57 -4.40 -5.67 -10.36
CA LYS A 57 -4.13 -6.73 -9.37
C LYS A 57 -2.71 -6.60 -8.80
N GLU A 58 -1.72 -6.31 -9.64
CA GLU A 58 -0.33 -6.13 -9.21
C GLU A 58 -0.17 -4.92 -8.28
N TYR A 59 -0.78 -3.78 -8.59
CA TYR A 59 -0.74 -2.61 -7.71
C TYR A 59 -1.48 -2.85 -6.38
N ILE A 60 -2.66 -3.49 -6.41
CA ILE A 60 -3.38 -3.86 -5.18
C ILE A 60 -2.53 -4.81 -4.33
N SER A 61 -1.92 -5.82 -4.96
CA SER A 61 -1.07 -6.78 -4.27
C SER A 61 0.14 -6.09 -3.63
N THR A 62 0.75 -5.13 -4.33
CA THR A 62 1.88 -4.35 -3.80
C THR A 62 1.50 -3.60 -2.52
N TYR A 63 0.36 -2.90 -2.51
CA TYR A 63 -0.10 -2.19 -1.31
C TYR A 63 -0.48 -3.13 -0.16
N LYS A 64 -1.05 -4.30 -0.47
CA LYS A 64 -1.33 -5.33 0.55
C LYS A 64 -0.05 -5.89 1.16
N THR A 65 0.95 -6.19 0.34
CA THR A 65 2.25 -6.70 0.80
C THR A 65 2.97 -5.66 1.64
N ALA A 66 3.04 -4.40 1.16
CA ALA A 66 3.63 -3.29 1.92
C ALA A 66 2.94 -3.07 3.26
N GLY A 67 1.59 -3.07 3.27
CA GLY A 67 0.83 -2.95 4.51
C GLY A 67 1.04 -4.12 5.46
N GLY A 68 1.15 -5.35 4.94
CA GLY A 68 1.48 -6.54 5.73
C GLY A 68 2.85 -6.46 6.40
N ILE A 69 3.85 -5.90 5.71
CA ILE A 69 5.19 -5.68 6.27
C ILE A 69 5.13 -4.68 7.44
N PHE A 70 4.32 -3.63 7.35
CA PHE A 70 4.16 -2.66 8.45
C PHE A 70 3.33 -3.18 9.64
N CYS A 71 2.57 -4.26 9.45
CA CYS A 71 1.81 -4.92 10.52
C CYS A 71 2.61 -6.00 11.27
N LEU A 72 3.77 -6.43 10.74
CA LEU A 72 4.69 -7.38 11.37
C LEU A 72 5.59 -6.70 12.40
#